data_AF-A0A699USK8-F1
#
_entry.id   AF-A0A699USK8-F1
#
_cell.length_a   1.000
_cell.length_b   1.000
_cell.length_c   1.000
_cell.angle_alpha   90.00
_cell.angle_beta   90.00
_cell.angle_gamma   90.00
#
_symmetry.space_group_name_H-M   'P 1'
#
loop_
_entity.id
_entity.type
_entity.pdbx_description
1 polymer ?
#
loop_
_entity_poly.entity_id
_entity_poly.type
_entity_poly.pdbx_seq_one_letter_code
_entity_poly.pdbx_strand_id
1 'polypeptide(L)'
;MRSLATRQSNLALSRYVQDAVDVVRAANYDLIILETSGIGQSDTEIIEHSDASLYVMTPEYGAATQLEKIDMLDFADVIALNKFDKRGALDALRDVRKQYQRNHGLWDTPTDQMPVFGTIASQFNDPGMNRLYRAVLKMLETKTGATFASHLETSAEDSEKIYIIPPHRTRYLSEIAETNRAYD
;
A
#
# COMPACT_ATOMS: atom_id res chain seq x y z
N MET A 1 -8.25 -15.75 -10.39
CA MET A 1 -8.63 -14.32 -10.27
C MET A 1 -10.05 -14.14 -10.79
N ARG A 2 -10.96 -13.54 -10.00
CA ARG A 2 -12.31 -13.20 -10.44
C ARG A 2 -12.57 -11.73 -10.13
N SER A 3 -13.03 -10.96 -11.11
CA SER A 3 -13.35 -9.55 -10.94
C SER A 3 -14.82 -9.35 -10.65
N LEU A 4 -15.13 -8.51 -9.67
CA LEU A 4 -16.48 -8.12 -9.27
C LEU A 4 -16.61 -6.60 -9.45
N ALA A 5 -17.68 -6.16 -10.11
CA ALA A 5 -18.02 -4.75 -10.14
C ALA A 5 -18.83 -4.41 -8.88
N THR A 6 -18.57 -3.24 -8.27
CA THR A 6 -19.32 -2.76 -7.09
C THR A 6 -20.81 -2.62 -7.38
N ARG A 7 -21.16 -2.14 -8.59
CA ARG A 7 -22.54 -1.95 -9.10
C ARG A 7 -23.43 -1.04 -8.22
N GLN A 8 -22.82 -0.24 -7.35
CA GLN A 8 -23.47 0.78 -6.52
C GLN A 8 -22.60 2.04 -6.49
N SER A 9 -23.22 3.21 -6.37
CA SER A 9 -22.51 4.47 -6.17
C SER A 9 -22.02 4.55 -4.72
N ASN A 10 -20.77 5.00 -4.53
CA ASN A 10 -20.17 5.30 -3.22
C ASN A 10 -19.88 4.10 -2.30
N LEU A 11 -19.77 2.88 -2.85
CA LEU A 11 -19.30 1.70 -2.11
C LEU A 11 -18.05 1.14 -2.76
N ALA A 12 -17.11 0.68 -1.95
CA ALA A 12 -15.86 0.07 -2.39
C ALA A 12 -15.97 -1.43 -2.70
N LEU A 13 -17.03 -2.08 -2.21
CA LEU A 13 -17.28 -3.51 -2.38
C LEU A 13 -18.62 -3.79 -3.08
N SER A 14 -18.70 -5.00 -3.62
CA SER A 14 -19.95 -5.56 -4.14
C SER A 14 -20.77 -6.09 -2.98
N ARG A 15 -22.10 -5.90 -3.01
CA ARG A 15 -23.04 -6.52 -2.04
C ARG A 15 -22.93 -8.05 -1.91
N TYR A 16 -22.28 -8.71 -2.87
CA TYR A 16 -22.09 -10.16 -2.92
C TYR A 16 -20.66 -10.59 -2.56
N VAL A 17 -19.86 -9.69 -1.99
CA VAL A 17 -18.46 -9.99 -1.66
C VAL A 17 -18.37 -11.14 -0.65
N GLN A 18 -19.20 -11.15 0.39
CA GLN A 18 -19.21 -12.21 1.39
C GLN A 18 -19.58 -13.57 0.78
N ASP A 19 -20.64 -13.60 -0.04
CA ASP A 19 -21.04 -14.83 -0.75
C ASP A 19 -19.90 -15.38 -1.62
N ALA A 20 -19.17 -14.49 -2.32
CA ALA A 20 -18.03 -14.89 -3.13
C ALA A 20 -16.88 -15.45 -2.28
N VAL A 21 -16.59 -14.82 -1.14
CA VAL A 21 -15.58 -15.30 -0.18
C VAL A 21 -15.97 -16.69 0.35
N ASP A 22 -17.23 -16.88 0.73
CA ASP A 22 -17.72 -18.15 1.28
C ASP A 22 -17.65 -19.29 0.26
N VAL A 23 -17.95 -19.02 -1.01
CA VAL A 23 -17.77 -20.00 -2.11
C VAL A 23 -16.31 -20.40 -2.28
N VAL A 24 -15.39 -19.43 -2.27
CA VAL A 24 -13.95 -19.70 -2.42
C VAL A 24 -13.40 -20.42 -1.19
N ARG A 25 -13.87 -20.08 0.01
CA ARG A 25 -13.53 -20.77 1.26
C ARG A 25 -14.00 -22.23 1.22
N ALA A 26 -15.24 -22.48 0.77
CA ALA A 26 -15.78 -23.84 0.61
C ALA A 26 -15.04 -24.66 -0.46
N ALA A 27 -14.38 -24.00 -1.41
CA ALA A 27 -13.52 -24.64 -2.40
C ALA A 27 -12.12 -24.99 -1.88
N ASN A 28 -11.85 -24.80 -0.58
CA ASN A 28 -10.60 -25.15 0.11
C ASN A 28 -9.35 -24.48 -0.47
N TYR A 29 -9.45 -23.20 -0.84
CA TYR A 29 -8.25 -22.39 -1.13
C TYR A 29 -7.52 -22.03 0.17
N ASP A 30 -6.19 -22.12 0.14
CA ASP A 30 -5.34 -21.85 1.32
C ASP A 30 -5.26 -20.35 1.68
N LEU A 31 -5.40 -19.47 0.68
CA LEU A 31 -5.33 -18.02 0.85
C LEU A 31 -6.29 -17.34 -0.13
N ILE A 32 -7.10 -16.42 0.40
CA ILE A 32 -8.02 -15.59 -0.36
C ILE A 32 -7.55 -14.14 -0.24
N ILE A 33 -7.23 -13.52 -1.36
CA ILE A 33 -6.89 -12.09 -1.41
C ILE A 33 -8.10 -11.35 -1.94
N LEU A 34 -8.62 -10.42 -1.14
CA LEU A 34 -9.72 -9.54 -1.49
C LEU A 34 -9.17 -8.12 -1.72
N GLU A 35 -9.41 -7.59 -2.92
CA GLU A 35 -9.03 -6.23 -3.31
C GLU A 35 -10.30 -5.39 -3.50
N THR A 36 -10.37 -4.24 -2.83
CA THR A 36 -11.46 -3.27 -3.00
C THR A 36 -11.26 -2.46 -4.28
N SER A 37 -12.30 -1.75 -4.74
CA SER A 37 -12.01 -0.60 -5.62
C SER A 37 -11.27 0.50 -4.85
N GLY A 38 -10.83 1.57 -5.55
CA GLY A 38 -10.26 2.74 -4.88
C GLY A 38 -11.23 3.29 -3.84
N ILE A 39 -10.75 3.44 -2.60
CA ILE A 39 -11.55 3.84 -1.46
C ILE A 39 -11.39 5.32 -1.12
N GLY A 40 -12.40 5.89 -0.45
CA GLY A 40 -12.31 7.18 0.19
C GLY A 40 -11.51 7.13 1.50
N GLN A 41 -11.41 8.27 2.19
CA GLN A 41 -10.66 8.35 3.45
C GLN A 41 -11.36 7.63 4.63
N SER A 42 -12.69 7.47 4.58
CA SER A 42 -13.50 6.91 5.68
C SER A 42 -14.12 5.55 5.39
N ASP A 43 -13.60 4.83 4.39
CA ASP A 43 -14.14 3.52 4.00
C ASP A 43 -13.31 2.39 4.63
N THR A 44 -13.98 1.58 5.43
CA THR A 44 -13.40 0.49 6.23
C THR A 44 -14.12 -0.85 6.01
N GLU A 45 -15.04 -0.92 5.03
CA GLU A 45 -15.94 -2.07 4.81
C GLU A 45 -15.17 -3.38 4.60
N ILE A 46 -13.98 -3.31 4.01
CA ILE A 46 -13.12 -4.47 3.77
C ILE A 46 -12.75 -5.25 5.04
N ILE A 47 -12.68 -4.57 6.18
CA ILE A 47 -12.30 -5.18 7.46
C ILE A 47 -13.34 -6.19 7.92
N GLU A 48 -14.63 -5.95 7.63
CA GLU A 48 -15.71 -6.86 8.01
C GLU A 48 -15.68 -8.18 7.22
N HIS A 49 -14.96 -8.20 6.08
CA HIS A 49 -14.89 -9.33 5.15
C HIS A 49 -13.50 -9.99 5.11
N SER A 50 -12.57 -9.60 5.98
CA SER A 50 -11.18 -10.07 5.94
C SER A 50 -10.63 -10.38 7.34
N ASP A 51 -9.85 -11.46 7.44
CA ASP A 51 -9.14 -11.81 8.68
C ASP A 51 -7.96 -10.85 8.96
N ALA A 52 -7.45 -10.22 7.90
CA ALA A 52 -6.25 -9.40 7.90
C ALA A 52 -6.34 -8.28 6.85
N SER A 53 -5.79 -7.11 7.16
CA SER A 53 -5.91 -5.92 6.32
C SER A 53 -4.54 -5.33 5.95
N LEU A 54 -4.40 -4.97 4.67
CA LEU A 54 -3.26 -4.22 4.13
C LEU A 54 -3.78 -2.93 3.51
N TYR A 55 -3.43 -1.79 4.07
CA TYR A 55 -3.77 -0.50 3.49
C TYR A 55 -2.65 -0.01 2.56
N VAL A 56 -2.99 0.28 1.31
CA VAL A 56 -2.04 0.76 0.30
C VAL A 56 -2.33 2.23 -0.01
N MET A 57 -1.31 3.08 0.13
CA MET A 57 -1.40 4.51 -0.19
C MET A 57 -0.16 4.99 -0.95
N THR A 58 -0.20 6.21 -1.49
CA THR A 58 0.96 6.83 -2.15
C THR A 58 1.47 8.04 -1.34
N PRO A 59 2.70 8.52 -1.61
CA PRO A 59 3.24 9.70 -0.94
C PRO A 59 2.41 10.99 -1.13
N GLU A 60 1.52 11.04 -2.12
CA GLU A 60 0.71 12.21 -2.45
C GLU A 60 -0.62 12.31 -1.69
N TYR A 61 -0.59 12.33 -0.36
CA TYR A 61 -1.80 12.50 0.48
C TYR A 61 -2.12 13.97 0.82
N GLY A 62 -1.32 14.92 0.33
CA GLY A 62 -1.46 16.34 0.64
C GLY A 62 -0.74 16.72 1.94
N ALA A 63 -1.41 17.45 2.83
CA ALA A 63 -0.83 17.85 4.11
C ALA A 63 -0.82 16.69 5.12
N ALA A 64 0.13 16.67 6.05
CA ALA A 64 0.20 15.65 7.12
C ALA A 64 -1.08 15.54 7.95
N THR A 65 -1.83 16.64 8.12
CA THR A 65 -3.13 16.65 8.82
C THR A 65 -4.22 15.88 8.09
N GLN A 66 -4.05 15.53 6.81
CA GLN A 66 -4.99 14.66 6.10
C GLN A 66 -4.90 13.21 6.58
N LEU A 67 -3.76 12.79 7.14
CA LEU A 67 -3.59 11.43 7.68
C LEU A 67 -4.53 11.17 8.86
N GLU A 68 -4.87 12.20 9.64
CA GLU A 68 -5.82 12.13 10.76
C GLU A 68 -7.26 11.83 10.32
N LYS A 69 -7.55 11.88 9.02
CA LYS A 69 -8.88 11.62 8.46
C LYS A 69 -8.99 10.27 7.76
N ILE A 70 -7.89 9.52 7.69
CA ILE A 70 -7.85 8.23 7.00
C ILE A 70 -8.13 7.15 8.03
N ASP A 71 -9.38 6.69 8.08
CA ASP A 71 -9.85 5.71 9.06
C ASP A 71 -9.07 4.39 8.93
N MET A 72 -8.67 3.99 7.72
CA MET A 72 -7.84 2.80 7.53
C MET A 72 -6.49 2.85 8.25
N LEU A 73 -5.97 4.02 8.64
CA LEU A 73 -4.75 4.10 9.46
C LEU A 73 -4.99 3.69 10.92
N ASP A 74 -6.24 3.62 11.38
CA ASP A 74 -6.63 3.11 12.70
C ASP A 74 -6.82 1.59 12.70
N PHE A 75 -7.15 1.00 11.54
CA PHE A 75 -7.58 -0.40 11.46
C PHE A 75 -6.67 -1.32 10.64
N ALA A 76 -5.76 -0.76 9.82
CA ALA A 76 -4.85 -1.56 9.01
C ALA A 76 -3.83 -2.30 9.88
N ASP A 77 -3.65 -3.60 9.64
CA ASP A 77 -2.57 -4.35 10.30
C ASP A 77 -1.19 -3.95 9.76
N VAL A 78 -1.13 -3.70 8.45
CA VAL A 78 0.07 -3.32 7.74
C VAL A 78 -0.28 -2.21 6.75
N ILE A 79 0.63 -1.26 6.57
CA ILE A 79 0.52 -0.18 5.59
C ILE A 79 1.65 -0.29 4.56
N ALA A 80 1.28 -0.24 3.28
CA ALA A 80 2.21 -0.09 2.17
C ALA A 80 2.11 1.33 1.60
N LEU A 81 3.19 2.10 1.76
CA LEU A 81 3.38 3.37 1.06
C LEU A 81 4.03 3.10 -0.30
N ASN A 82 3.20 2.78 -1.29
CA ASN A 82 3.61 2.41 -2.65
C ASN A 82 3.93 3.64 -3.51
N LYS A 83 4.64 3.45 -4.62
CA LYS A 83 5.25 4.52 -5.43
C LYS A 83 6.30 5.29 -4.64
N PHE A 84 7.12 4.57 -3.89
CA PHE A 84 8.22 5.13 -3.11
C PHE A 84 9.31 5.80 -3.98
N ASP A 85 9.25 5.60 -5.31
CA ASP A 85 10.01 6.33 -6.32
C ASP A 85 9.63 7.83 -6.42
N LYS A 86 8.53 8.25 -5.80
CA LYS A 86 8.06 9.64 -5.86
C LYS A 86 8.85 10.58 -4.95
N ARG A 87 8.70 11.89 -5.19
CA ARG A 87 9.32 12.93 -4.37
C ARG A 87 8.56 13.02 -3.04
N GLY A 88 9.28 13.21 -1.94
CA GLY A 88 8.68 13.29 -0.60
C GLY A 88 8.32 11.95 0.03
N ALA A 89 8.67 10.82 -0.61
CA ALA A 89 8.35 9.49 -0.10
C ALA A 89 8.93 9.21 1.30
N LEU A 90 10.15 9.70 1.59
CA LEU A 90 10.77 9.57 2.93
C LEU A 90 10.04 10.38 4.00
N ASP A 91 9.62 11.62 3.68
CA ASP A 91 8.83 12.44 4.59
C ASP A 91 7.44 11.81 4.81
N ALA A 92 6.81 11.34 3.74
CA ALA A 92 5.55 10.60 3.79
C ALA A 92 5.65 9.36 4.69
N LEU A 93 6.72 8.58 4.56
CA LEU A 93 6.94 7.40 5.41
C LEU A 93 7.02 7.78 6.90
N ARG A 94 7.78 8.84 7.21
CA ARG A 94 7.90 9.34 8.58
C ARG A 94 6.56 9.79 9.13
N ASP A 95 5.80 10.54 8.35
CA ASP A 95 4.53 11.11 8.78
C ASP A 95 3.47 10.01 8.99
N VAL A 96 3.39 9.03 8.08
CA VAL A 96 2.48 7.87 8.20
C VAL A 96 2.86 7.00 9.40
N ARG A 97 4.16 6.72 9.62
CA ARG A 97 4.63 5.98 10.82
C ARG A 97 4.23 6.68 12.11
N LYS A 98 4.43 8.00 12.18
CA LYS A 98 4.01 8.79 13.34
C LYS A 98 2.50 8.77 13.51
N GLN A 99 1.71 8.88 12.45
CA GLN A 99 0.25 8.79 12.56
C GLN A 99 -0.17 7.41 13.09
N TYR A 100 0.35 6.33 12.50
CA TYR A 100 0.05 4.97 12.97
C TYR A 100 0.38 4.78 14.45
N GLN A 101 1.58 5.23 14.86
CA GLN A 101 2.00 5.18 16.26
C GLN A 101 1.02 5.89 17.20
N ARG A 102 0.53 7.08 16.80
CA ARG A 102 -0.48 7.84 17.56
C ARG A 102 -1.81 7.10 17.64
N ASN A 103 -2.31 6.62 16.51
CA ASN A 103 -3.58 5.89 16.41
C ASN A 103 -3.62 4.66 17.31
N HIS A 104 -2.48 3.97 17.45
CA HIS A 104 -2.35 2.75 18.23
C HIS A 104 -1.77 2.94 19.64
N GLY A 105 -1.49 4.19 20.05
CA GLY A 105 -0.94 4.50 21.38
C GLY A 105 0.46 3.91 21.66
N LEU A 106 1.26 3.64 20.62
CA LEU A 106 2.55 2.95 20.71
C LEU A 106 3.72 3.90 21.04
N TRP A 107 3.56 4.74 22.06
CA TRP A 107 4.49 5.83 22.39
C TRP A 107 5.91 5.36 22.76
N ASP A 108 6.01 4.18 23.37
CA ASP A 108 7.28 3.57 23.79
C ASP A 108 7.96 2.77 22.68
N THR A 109 7.28 2.57 21.55
CA THR A 109 7.84 1.83 20.41
C THR A 109 8.46 2.81 19.41
N PRO A 110 9.72 2.62 19.00
CA PRO A 110 10.35 3.43 17.96
C PRO A 110 9.53 3.48 16.66
N THR A 111 9.44 4.65 16.03
CA THR A 111 8.58 4.85 14.84
C THR A 111 8.99 4.01 13.64
N ASP A 112 10.26 3.62 13.54
CA ASP A 112 10.79 2.75 12.49
C ASP A 112 10.34 1.29 12.62
N GLN A 113 9.81 0.89 13.78
CA GLN A 113 9.20 -0.42 14.02
C GLN A 113 7.70 -0.47 13.71
N MET A 114 7.06 0.67 13.39
CA MET A 114 5.66 0.68 12.95
C MET A 114 5.52 -0.12 11.65
N PRO A 115 4.42 -0.86 11.44
CA PRO A 115 4.20 -1.74 10.30
C PRO A 115 3.87 -0.97 9.01
N VAL A 116 4.72 0.00 8.66
CA VAL A 116 4.60 0.88 7.51
C VAL A 116 5.83 0.72 6.63
N PHE A 117 5.60 0.26 5.40
CA PHE A 117 6.63 -0.13 4.44
C PHE A 117 6.58 0.74 3.19
N GLY A 118 7.70 1.40 2.86
CA GLY A 118 7.88 2.02 1.55
C GLY A 118 8.10 0.96 0.48
N THR A 119 7.33 1.02 -0.61
CA THR A 119 7.37 0.00 -1.68
C THR A 119 7.35 0.61 -3.09
N ILE A 120 7.98 -0.07 -4.03
CA ILE A 120 7.96 0.28 -5.46
C ILE A 120 7.50 -0.94 -6.26
N ALA A 121 6.19 -1.17 -6.33
CA ALA A 121 5.64 -2.34 -7.02
C ALA A 121 5.97 -2.40 -8.52
N SER A 122 6.30 -1.26 -9.15
CA SER A 122 6.71 -1.19 -10.55
C SER A 122 8.15 -1.63 -10.81
N GLN A 123 8.94 -1.82 -9.74
CA GLN A 123 10.33 -2.23 -9.83
C GLN A 123 10.44 -3.73 -9.59
N PHE A 124 11.11 -4.42 -10.51
CA PHE A 124 11.41 -5.83 -10.33
C PHE A 124 12.34 -6.03 -9.13
N ASN A 125 11.99 -7.00 -8.28
CA ASN A 125 12.72 -7.36 -7.06
C ASN A 125 13.00 -6.17 -6.12
N ASP A 126 12.00 -5.30 -5.95
CA ASP A 126 12.08 -4.20 -4.99
C ASP A 126 12.32 -4.70 -3.54
N PRO A 127 13.39 -4.27 -2.85
CA PRO A 127 13.63 -4.63 -1.45
C PRO A 127 12.47 -4.26 -0.52
N GLY A 128 11.79 -3.14 -0.79
CA GLY A 128 10.61 -2.70 -0.06
C GLY A 128 9.46 -3.71 -0.12
N MET A 129 9.12 -4.17 -1.32
CA MET A 129 8.11 -5.23 -1.54
C MET A 129 8.49 -6.54 -0.86
N ASN A 130 9.77 -6.92 -0.87
CA ASN A 130 10.25 -8.14 -0.19
C ASN A 130 10.05 -8.05 1.34
N ARG A 131 10.33 -6.88 1.94
CA ARG A 131 10.06 -6.62 3.37
C ARG A 131 8.56 -6.62 3.68
N LEU A 132 7.75 -5.96 2.84
CA LEU A 132 6.30 -5.98 2.99
C LEU A 132 5.76 -7.40 2.95
N TYR A 133 6.21 -8.22 1.99
CA TYR A 133 5.81 -9.62 1.87
C TYR A 133 6.11 -10.41 3.16
N ARG A 134 7.31 -10.28 3.73
CA ARG A 134 7.64 -10.93 5.01
C ARG A 134 6.76 -10.44 6.16
N ALA A 135 6.46 -9.15 6.22
CA ALA A 135 5.58 -8.59 7.23
C ALA A 135 4.14 -9.11 7.09
N VAL A 136 3.61 -9.20 5.86
CA VAL A 136 2.29 -9.76 5.57
C VAL A 136 2.23 -11.23 5.97
N LEU A 137 3.23 -12.05 5.61
CA LEU A 137 3.28 -13.44 6.04
C LEU A 137 3.26 -13.55 7.57
N LYS A 138 4.15 -12.84 8.26
CA LYS A 138 4.20 -12.87 9.73
C LYS A 138 2.86 -12.46 10.35
N MET A 139 2.22 -11.44 9.80
CA MET A 139 0.91 -10.96 10.24
C MET A 139 -0.16 -12.07 10.04
N LEU A 140 -0.20 -12.71 8.87
CA LEU A 140 -1.14 -13.80 8.58
C LEU A 140 -0.91 -15.00 9.51
N GLU A 141 0.34 -15.41 9.74
CA GLU A 141 0.68 -16.48 10.69
C GLU A 141 0.22 -16.15 12.10
N THR A 142 0.44 -14.89 12.54
CA THR A 142 0.04 -14.44 13.89
C THR A 142 -1.48 -14.45 14.07
N LYS A 143 -2.23 -14.04 13.04
CA LYS A 143 -3.70 -13.92 13.13
C LYS A 143 -4.44 -15.23 12.90
N THR A 144 -3.94 -16.07 12.01
CA THR A 144 -4.67 -17.28 11.55
C THR A 144 -4.08 -18.57 12.11
N GLY A 145 -2.85 -18.54 12.63
CA GLY A 145 -2.11 -19.74 13.03
C GLY A 145 -1.62 -20.59 11.85
N ALA A 146 -1.85 -20.16 10.60
CA ALA A 146 -1.28 -20.79 9.42
C ALA A 146 0.25 -20.69 9.44
N THR A 147 0.92 -21.54 8.67
CA THR A 147 2.39 -21.50 8.51
C THR A 147 2.73 -21.37 7.03
N PHE A 148 3.54 -20.37 6.68
CA PHE A 148 3.99 -20.15 5.31
C PHE A 148 5.48 -20.46 5.18
N ALA A 149 5.82 -21.51 4.42
CA ALA A 149 7.21 -21.95 4.21
C ALA A 149 7.97 -21.07 3.18
N SER A 150 8.13 -19.77 3.47
CA SER A 150 8.84 -18.86 2.57
C SER A 150 10.33 -18.77 2.87
N HIS A 151 11.15 -18.97 1.82
CA HIS A 151 12.62 -18.86 1.86
C HIS A 151 13.15 -17.50 1.34
N LEU A 152 12.29 -16.52 1.04
CA LEU A 152 12.71 -15.24 0.48
C LEU A 152 13.55 -14.42 1.49
N GLU A 153 14.85 -14.28 1.28
CA GLU A 153 15.67 -13.40 2.12
C GLU A 153 15.37 -11.93 1.83
N THR A 154 15.26 -11.11 2.88
CA THR A 154 15.08 -9.66 2.75
C THR A 154 16.41 -8.96 2.95
N SER A 155 16.77 -8.06 2.05
CA SER A 155 17.90 -7.15 2.27
C SER A 155 17.46 -5.94 3.11
N ALA A 156 18.42 -5.39 3.85
CA ALA A 156 18.27 -4.10 4.54
C ALA A 156 18.47 -2.91 3.58
N GLU A 157 18.72 -3.17 2.29
CA GLU A 157 18.94 -2.15 1.29
C GLU A 157 17.68 -1.35 1.02
N ASP A 158 17.85 -0.05 0.79
CA ASP A 158 16.76 0.81 0.36
C ASP A 158 16.41 0.56 -1.11
N SER A 159 15.15 0.81 -1.46
CA SER A 159 14.70 0.74 -2.84
C SER A 159 15.42 1.79 -3.69
N GLU A 160 16.32 1.35 -4.57
CA GLU A 160 16.99 2.25 -5.51
C GLU A 160 16.09 2.59 -6.70
N LYS A 161 15.93 3.89 -6.98
CA LYS A 161 15.12 4.36 -8.10
C LYS A 161 15.85 4.14 -9.43
N ILE A 162 15.33 3.23 -10.25
CA ILE A 162 15.80 3.05 -11.62
C ILE A 162 15.14 4.10 -12.52
N TYR A 163 15.91 5.09 -12.97
CA TYR A 163 15.41 6.15 -13.87
C TYR A 163 15.66 5.80 -15.33
N ILE A 164 14.59 5.63 -16.11
CA ILE A 164 14.69 5.58 -17.58
C ILE A 164 14.99 6.98 -18.13
N ILE A 165 14.30 8.00 -17.61
CA ILE A 165 14.56 9.41 -17.90
C ILE A 165 15.11 10.05 -16.63
N PRO A 166 16.32 10.62 -16.65
CA PRO A 166 16.87 11.32 -15.50
C PRO A 166 15.94 12.43 -15.00
N PRO A 167 15.79 12.64 -13.67
CA PRO A 167 14.86 13.64 -13.12
C PRO A 167 15.01 15.05 -13.70
N HIS A 168 16.26 15.45 -13.98
CA HIS A 168 16.59 16.76 -14.56
C HIS A 168 16.17 16.91 -16.03
N ARG A 169 15.74 15.83 -16.70
CA ARG A 169 15.27 15.81 -18.11
C ARG A 169 13.77 15.62 -18.23
N THR A 170 13.00 15.68 -17.13
CA THR A 170 11.55 15.47 -17.15
C THR A 170 10.79 16.45 -18.06
N ARG A 171 11.33 17.64 -18.33
CA ARG A 171 10.74 18.66 -19.21
C ARG A 171 11.23 18.62 -20.66
N TYR A 172 11.93 17.57 -21.09
CA TYR A 172 12.55 17.49 -22.42
C TYR A 172 11.58 17.81 -23.58
N LEU A 173 10.31 17.38 -23.52
CA LEU A 173 9.31 17.71 -24.54
C LEU A 173 8.93 19.19 -24.54
N SER A 174 8.85 19.82 -23.36
CA SER A 174 8.62 21.26 -23.25
C SER A 174 9.80 22.04 -23.81
N GLU A 175 11.03 21.64 -23.49
CA GLU A 175 12.26 22.24 -24.03
C GLU A 175 12.29 22.14 -25.57
N ILE A 176 11.92 21.00 -26.14
CA ILE A 176 11.82 20.82 -27.59
C ILE A 176 10.76 21.76 -28.20
N ALA A 177 9.58 21.86 -27.59
CA ALA A 177 8.51 22.73 -28.08
C ALA A 177 8.86 24.22 -27.98
N GLU A 178 9.50 24.64 -26.88
CA GLU A 178 10.02 26.00 -26.68
C GLU A 178 11.10 26.33 -27.71
N THR A 179 12.01 25.40 -27.98
CA THR A 179 13.07 25.57 -28.98
C THR A 179 12.50 25.75 -30.39
N ASN A 180 11.47 24.98 -30.75
CA ASN A 180 10.81 25.10 -32.06
C ASN A 180 10.11 26.48 -32.19
N ARG A 181 9.36 26.90 -31.17
CA ARG A 181 8.69 28.22 -31.17
C ARG A 181 9.65 29.40 -31.19
N ALA A 182 10.85 29.25 -30.62
CA ALA A 182 11.88 30.30 -30.62
C ALA A 182 12.68 30.38 -31.93
N TYR A 183 12.47 29.43 -32.85
CA TYR A 183 13.16 29.39 -34.14
C TYR A 183 12.42 30.19 -35.23
N ASP A 184 11.11 30.41 -35.07
CA ASP A 184 10.30 31.34 -35.90
C ASP A 184 10.53 32.82 -35.49
#